data_AF-A0A935IUM0-F1
#
_entry.id   AF-A0A935IUM0-F1
#
_cell.length_a   1.000
_cell.length_b   1.000
_cell.length_c   1.000
_cell.angle_alpha   90.00
_cell.angle_beta   90.00
_cell.angle_gamma   90.00
#
_symmetry.space_group_name_H-M   'P 1'
#
loop_
_entity.id
_entity.type
_entity.pdbx_description
1 polymer ?
#
loop_
_entity_poly.entity_id
_entity_poly.type
_entity_poly.pdbx_seq_one_letter_code
_entity_poly.pdbx_strand_id
1 'polypeptide(L)'
;MEVKNTPAFDKSVNANMVFLLPESSKVITDVSGKSKNKGVLLITENSGGAKSGSSINFIIVDSKQKFEYSKNNAIKAGLKTNDDFKSLAINID
;
A
#
# COMPACT_ATOMS: atom_id res chain seq x y z
N MET A 1 2.53 -19.52 1.04
CA MET A 1 2.05 -18.22 0.53
C MET A 1 0.85 -18.52 -0.35
N GLU A 2 -0.31 -17.96 -0.02
CA GLU A 2 -1.54 -18.13 -0.79
C GLU A 2 -1.86 -16.80 -1.48
N VAL A 3 -2.31 -16.85 -2.73
CA VAL A 3 -2.72 -15.66 -3.50
C VAL A 3 -4.22 -15.78 -3.78
N LYS A 4 -4.97 -14.75 -3.39
CA LYS A 4 -6.41 -14.65 -3.64
C LYS A 4 -6.68 -13.43 -4.50
N ASN A 5 -7.22 -13.67 -5.70
CA ASN A 5 -7.66 -12.61 -6.60
C ASN A 5 -9.16 -12.44 -6.44
N THR A 6 -9.60 -11.24 -6.09
CA THR A 6 -11.02 -10.91 -5.95
C THR A 6 -11.31 -9.64 -6.74
N PRO A 7 -12.51 -9.52 -7.35
CA PRO A 7 -12.88 -8.32 -8.11
C PRO A 7 -13.12 -7.11 -7.21
N ALA A 8 -13.27 -7.34 -5.91
CA ALA A 8 -13.44 -6.30 -4.90
C ALA A 8 -12.72 -6.71 -3.61
N PHE A 9 -12.36 -5.74 -2.77
CA PHE A 9 -11.76 -6.01 -1.47
C PHE A 9 -12.72 -6.79 -0.57
N ASP A 10 -12.31 -7.99 -0.14
CA ASP A 10 -13.05 -8.81 0.81
C ASP A 10 -12.41 -8.75 2.19
N LYS A 11 -13.08 -8.06 3.12
CA LYS A 11 -12.65 -7.91 4.51
C LYS A 11 -12.64 -9.20 5.33
N SER A 12 -13.31 -10.26 4.86
CA SER A 12 -13.34 -11.56 5.53
C SER A 12 -12.06 -12.36 5.26
N VAL A 13 -11.31 -11.98 4.22
CA VAL A 13 -10.02 -12.58 3.90
C VAL A 13 -8.95 -11.97 4.80
N ASN A 14 -8.34 -12.81 5.63
CA ASN A 14 -7.11 -12.46 6.34
C ASN A 14 -5.94 -12.45 5.35
N ALA A 15 -5.47 -11.25 5.01
CA ALA A 15 -4.33 -11.05 4.13
C ALA A 15 -3.19 -10.37 4.88
N ASN A 16 -1.94 -10.77 4.62
CA ASN A 16 -0.77 -10.02 5.09
C ASN A 16 -0.39 -8.90 4.11
N MET A 17 -0.81 -9.02 2.86
CA MET A 17 -0.56 -8.06 1.79
C MET A 17 -1.83 -7.88 0.96
N VAL A 18 -2.15 -6.64 0.64
CA VAL A 18 -3.23 -6.28 -0.28
C VAL A 18 -2.64 -5.43 -1.39
N PHE A 19 -2.77 -5.89 -2.62
CA PHE A 19 -2.38 -5.15 -3.81
C PHE A 19 -3.64 -4.64 -4.50
N LEU A 20 -3.77 -3.32 -4.65
CA LEU A 20 -4.88 -2.71 -5.36
C LEU A 20 -4.40 -2.24 -6.73
N LEU A 21 -5.08 -2.74 -7.76
CA LEU A 21 -4.90 -2.31 -9.14
C LEU A 21 -5.46 -0.88 -9.33
N PRO A 22 -5.02 -0.14 -10.39
CA PRO A 22 -5.38 1.27 -10.60
C PRO A 22 -6.89 1.55 -10.57
N GLU A 23 -7.70 0.64 -11.12
CA GLU A 23 -9.16 0.73 -11.17
C GLU A 23 -9.83 0.66 -9.79
N SER A 24 -9.11 0.12 -8.80
CA SER A 24 -9.55 0.02 -7.40
C SER A 24 -9.08 1.19 -6.53
N SER A 25 -8.52 2.26 -7.13
CA SER A 25 -8.01 3.42 -6.40
C SER A 25 -9.03 4.11 -5.49
N LYS A 26 -10.33 4.04 -5.81
CA LYS A 26 -11.41 4.62 -4.99
C LYS A 26 -11.57 3.96 -3.62
N VAL A 27 -11.07 2.73 -3.43
CA VAL A 27 -11.22 2.00 -2.16
C VAL A 27 -9.99 2.06 -1.25
N ILE A 28 -8.91 2.75 -1.66
CA ILE A 28 -7.65 2.80 -0.87
C ILE A 28 -7.90 3.28 0.56
N THR A 29 -8.67 4.36 0.74
CA THR A 29 -8.99 4.92 2.06
C THR A 29 -9.74 3.92 2.93
N ASP A 30 -10.71 3.20 2.35
CA ASP A 30 -11.51 2.18 3.05
C ASP A 30 -10.64 0.96 3.46
N VAL A 31 -9.83 0.46 2.51
CA VAL A 31 -8.91 -0.66 2.76
C VAL A 31 -7.87 -0.28 3.81
N SER A 32 -7.28 0.91 3.72
CA SER A 32 -6.32 1.45 4.69
C SER A 32 -6.95 1.55 6.08
N GLY A 33 -8.18 2.09 6.17
CA GLY A 33 -8.96 2.16 7.41
C GLY A 33 -9.20 0.79 8.04
N LYS A 34 -9.56 -0.21 7.24
CA LYS A 34 -9.80 -1.59 7.68
C LYS A 34 -8.53 -2.38 7.99
N SER A 35 -7.37 -1.88 7.55
CA SER A 35 -6.04 -2.49 7.72
C SER A 35 -5.28 -1.97 8.94
N LYS A 36 -5.80 -0.95 9.63
CA LYS A 36 -5.17 -0.37 10.82
C LYS A 36 -4.89 -1.43 11.88
N ASN A 37 -3.66 -1.44 12.40
CA ASN A 37 -3.18 -2.37 13.43
C ASN A 37 -3.32 -3.88 13.10
N LYS A 38 -3.49 -4.25 11.82
CA LYS A 38 -3.63 -5.66 11.41
C LYS A 38 -2.34 -6.26 10.82
N GLY A 39 -1.28 -5.47 10.71
CA GLY A 39 -0.03 -5.89 10.08
C GLY A 39 -0.19 -6.14 8.58
N VAL A 40 -1.09 -5.40 7.91
CA VAL A 40 -1.35 -5.54 6.46
C VAL A 40 -0.49 -4.56 5.68
N LEU A 41 0.30 -5.06 4.75
CA LEU A 41 0.98 -4.22 3.76
C LEU A 41 0.04 -3.88 2.61
N LEU A 42 -0.45 -2.64 2.59
CA LEU A 42 -1.25 -2.12 1.48
C LEU A 42 -0.34 -1.54 0.40
N ILE A 43 -0.42 -2.12 -0.81
CA ILE A 43 0.30 -1.72 -2.01
C ILE A 43 -0.70 -1.25 -3.06
N THR A 44 -0.38 -0.16 -3.75
CA THR A 44 -1.18 0.41 -4.84
C THR A 44 -0.31 0.69 -6.06
N GLU A 45 -0.94 0.93 -7.21
CA GLU A 45 -0.27 1.39 -8.43
C GLU A 45 -1.08 2.49 -9.10
N ASN A 46 -1.03 3.70 -8.55
CA ASN A 46 -1.80 4.83 -9.08
C ASN A 46 -1.19 6.14 -8.63
N SER A 47 -1.47 7.24 -9.32
CA SER A 47 -0.91 8.54 -8.98
C SER A 47 -1.27 8.94 -7.53
N GLY A 48 -0.25 9.13 -6.68
CA GLY A 48 -0.42 9.54 -5.29
C GLY A 48 -1.06 8.51 -4.35
N GLY A 49 -1.04 7.21 -4.67
CA GLY A 49 -1.66 6.17 -3.85
C GLY A 49 -1.15 6.14 -2.39
N ALA A 50 0.12 6.46 -2.16
CA ALA A 50 0.67 6.54 -0.81
C ALA A 50 0.07 7.71 -0.02
N LYS A 51 -0.22 8.84 -0.67
CA LYS A 51 -0.97 9.96 -0.06
C LYS A 51 -2.41 9.57 0.28
N SER A 52 -2.99 8.61 -0.45
CA SER A 52 -4.34 8.10 -0.23
C SER A 52 -4.44 7.02 0.85
N GLY A 53 -3.32 6.55 1.41
CA GLY A 53 -3.33 5.65 2.57
C GLY A 53 -2.62 4.32 2.39
N SER A 54 -2.01 4.04 1.22
CA SER A 54 -1.16 2.87 1.04
C SER A 54 0.21 3.07 1.71
N SER A 55 0.85 1.97 2.07
CA SER A 55 2.22 2.00 2.63
C SER A 55 3.25 2.13 1.52
N ILE A 56 3.02 1.43 0.40
CA ILE A 56 3.82 1.47 -0.82
C ILE A 56 2.89 1.81 -1.98
N ASN A 57 3.33 2.69 -2.87
CA ASN A 57 2.64 2.94 -4.13
C ASN A 57 3.63 2.91 -5.30
N PHE A 58 3.40 2.03 -6.26
CA PHE A 58 4.21 1.98 -7.47
C PHE A 58 3.81 3.11 -8.43
N ILE A 59 4.83 3.73 -9.01
CA ILE A 59 4.68 4.77 -10.03
C ILE A 59 5.73 4.60 -11.11
N ILE A 60 5.44 5.09 -12.32
CA ILE A 60 6.43 5.16 -13.40
C ILE A 60 6.98 6.59 -13.45
N VAL A 61 8.31 6.73 -13.35
CA VAL A 61 9.03 8.01 -13.46
C VAL A 61 10.20 7.80 -14.42
N ASP A 62 10.28 8.61 -15.47
CA ASP A 62 11.32 8.51 -16.51
C ASP A 62 11.42 7.10 -17.12
N SER A 63 10.25 6.50 -17.43
CA SER A 63 10.13 5.12 -17.95
C SER A 63 10.71 4.03 -17.03
N LYS A 64 10.97 4.34 -15.76
CA LYS A 64 11.41 3.39 -14.74
C LYS A 64 10.33 3.24 -13.67
N GLN A 65 10.13 2.01 -13.22
CA GLN A 65 9.30 1.76 -12.05
C GLN A 65 10.03 2.24 -10.80
N LYS A 66 9.41 3.17 -10.09
CA LYS A 66 9.80 3.65 -8.77
C LYS A 66 8.67 3.33 -7.80
N PHE A 67 8.89 3.61 -6.52
CA PHE A 67 7.83 3.51 -5.54
C PHE A 67 7.88 4.68 -4.56
N GLU A 68 6.69 5.12 -4.19
CA GLU A 68 6.46 5.98 -3.06
C GLU A 68 6.39 5.15 -1.79
N TYR A 69 6.91 5.68 -0.69
CA TYR A 69 6.81 5.07 0.63
C TYR A 69 6.23 6.04 1.65
N SER A 70 5.20 5.58 2.37
CA SER A 70 4.66 6.25 3.55
C SER A 70 4.97 5.43 4.80
N LYS A 71 5.98 5.89 5.56
CA LYS A 71 6.31 5.31 6.87
C LYS A 71 5.14 5.45 7.83
N ASN A 72 4.41 6.56 7.78
CA ASN A 72 3.26 6.81 8.65
C ASN A 72 2.13 5.81 8.38
N ASN A 73 1.80 5.52 7.12
CA ASN A 73 0.77 4.55 6.79
C ASN A 73 1.19 3.13 7.18
N ALA A 74 2.47 2.77 7.00
CA ALA A 74 2.98 1.48 7.44
C ALA A 74 2.87 1.30 8.96
N ILE A 75 3.25 2.32 9.75
CA ILE A 75 3.10 2.30 11.21
C ILE A 75 1.62 2.19 11.61
N LYS A 76 0.73 2.97 10.98
CA LYS A 76 -0.73 2.91 11.25
C LYS A 76 -1.33 1.53 10.93
N ALA A 77 -0.78 0.84 9.94
CA ALA A 77 -1.18 -0.53 9.61
C ALA A 77 -0.68 -1.56 10.65
N GLY A 78 0.20 -1.17 11.58
CA GLY A 78 0.81 -2.05 12.57
C GLY A 78 2.08 -2.75 12.08
N LEU A 79 2.69 -2.27 11.00
CA LEU A 79 3.94 -2.82 10.47
C LEU A 79 5.14 -2.24 11.23
N LYS A 80 6.15 -3.10 11.43
CA LYS A 80 7.49 -2.65 11.81
C LYS A 80 8.15 -2.04 10.58
N THR A 81 8.80 -0.89 10.75
CA THR A 81 9.44 -0.15 9.66
C THR A 81 10.94 -0.03 9.90
N ASN A 82 11.69 0.06 8.81
CA ASN A 82 13.13 0.36 8.81
C ASN A 82 13.35 1.60 7.92
N ASP A 83 14.26 2.48 8.32
CA ASP A 83 14.62 3.68 7.57
C ASP A 83 15.43 3.38 6.30
N ASP A 84 16.00 2.17 6.14
CA ASP A 84 16.72 1.76 4.93
C ASP A 84 15.86 1.90 3.65
N PHE A 85 14.54 1.69 3.77
CA PHE A 85 13.59 1.84 2.66
C PHE A 85 13.52 3.27 2.13
N LYS A 86 13.80 4.27 2.96
CA LYS A 86 13.76 5.68 2.56
C LYS A 86 14.81 6.01 1.50
N SER A 87 15.92 5.26 1.46
CA SER A 87 16.99 5.45 0.48
C SER A 87 16.60 4.99 -0.93
N LEU A 88 15.65 4.05 -1.02
CA LEU A 88 15.19 3.43 -2.27
C LEU A 88 13.87 4.03 -2.77
N ALA A 89 13.15 4.73 -1.89
CA ALA A 89 11.80 5.22 -2.13
C ALA A 89 11.74 6.73 -2.35
N ILE A 90 10.66 7.17 -2.99
CA ILE A 90 10.19 8.55 -2.90
C ILE A 90 9.41 8.68 -1.59
N ASN A 91 9.98 9.38 -0.61
CA ASN A 91 9.36 9.56 0.70
C ASN A 91 8.19 10.54 0.61
N ILE A 92 7.03 10.13 1.14
CA ILE A 92 5.79 10.93 1.14
C ILE A 92 5.52 11.59 2.49
N ASP A 93 6.24 11.18 3.54
CA ASP A 93 6.13 11.64 4.92
C ASP A 93 7.45 12.24 5.44
#